data_AF-A0A916I932-F1
#
_entry.id   AF-A0A916I932-F1
#
_cell.length_a   1.000
_cell.length_b   1.000
_cell.length_c   1.000
_cell.angle_alpha   90.00
_cell.angle_beta   90.00
_cell.angle_gamma   90.00
#
_symmetry.space_group_name_H-M   'P 1'
#
loop_
_entity.id
_entity.type
_entity.pdbx_description
1 polymer ?
#
loop_
_entity_poly.entity_id
_entity_poly.type
_entity_poly.pdbx_seq_one_letter_code
_entity_poly.pdbx_strand_id
1 'polypeptide(L)' 'MTVFRWICGVLFGLLAAGSAISFIIFIAADIKLWLQRARNLRRLAFAVFMFYINVEIWRRVALIIINW' A
#
# COMPACT_ATOMS: atom_id res chain seq x y z
N MET A 1 -5.54 -14.72 -9.20
CA MET A 1 -5.56 -14.15 -7.83
C MET A 1 -4.18 -14.12 -7.17
N THR A 2 -3.34 -15.15 -7.36
CA THR A 2 -1.96 -15.14 -6.86
C THR A 2 -1.14 -13.96 -7.41
N VAL A 3 -1.19 -13.72 -8.73
CA VAL A 3 -0.47 -12.60 -9.36
C VAL A 3 -0.94 -11.24 -8.84
N PHE A 4 -2.25 -11.01 -8.71
CA PHE A 4 -2.80 -9.76 -8.16
C PHE A 4 -2.35 -9.52 -6.70
N ARG A 5 -2.38 -10.57 -5.86
CA ARG A 5 -1.86 -10.52 -4.48
C ARG A 5 -0.38 -10.12 -4.45
N TRP A 6 0.43 -10.68 -5.34
CA TRP A 6 1.84 -10.31 -5.47
C TRP A 6 2.03 -8.86 -5.90
N ILE A 7 1.29 -8.38 -6.90
CA ILE A 7 1.36 -6.99 -7.36
C ILE A 7 1.03 -6.02 -6.22
N CYS A 8 -0.08 -6.23 -5.52
CA CYS A 8 -0.46 -5.40 -4.38
C CYS A 8 0.56 -5.49 -3.24
N GLY A 9 1.10 -6.69 -2.97
CA GLY A 9 2.13 -6.90 -1.95
C GLY A 9 3.43 -6.15 -2.27
N VAL A 10 3.90 -6.23 -3.52
CA VAL A 10 5.10 -5.52 -3.98
C VAL A 10 4.89 -4.01 -3.94
N LEU A 11 3.75 -3.51 -4.43
CA LEU A 11 3.42 -2.08 -4.38
C LEU A 11 3.36 -1.57 -2.94
N PHE A 12 2.68 -2.29 -2.06
CA PHE A 12 2.62 -1.95 -0.64
C PHE A 12 4.02 -1.93 -0.01
N GLY A 13 4.82 -2.97 -0.27
CA GLY A 13 6.18 -3.08 0.25
C GLY A 13 7.08 -1.94 -0.21
N LEU A 14 7.06 -1.58 -1.49
CA LEU A 14 7.84 -0.46 -2.04
C LEU A 14 7.43 0.88 -1.43
N LEU A 15 6.13 1.13 -1.29
CA LEU A 15 5.62 2.38 -0.69
C LEU A 15 5.94 2.47 0.81
N ALA A 16 5.82 1.35 1.54
CA ALA A 16 6.18 1.28 2.94
C ALA A 16 7.68 1.48 3.16
N ALA A 17 8.52 0.79 2.37
CA ALA A 17 9.97 0.95 2.41
C ALA A 17 10.40 2.38 2.04
N GLY A 18 9.84 2.95 0.97
CA GLY A 18 10.10 4.33 0.57
C GLY A 18 9.66 5.34 1.65
N SER A 19 8.54 5.08 2.34
CA SER A 19 8.09 5.88 3.47
C SER A 19 9.09 5.83 4.63
N ALA A 20 9.57 4.63 4.99
CA ALA A 20 10.55 4.44 6.05
C ALA A 20 11.88 5.12 5.73
N ILE A 21 12.41 4.93 4.52
CA ILE A 21 13.65 5.56 4.05
C ILE A 21 13.52 7.08 4.09
N SER A 22 12.42 7.63 3.56
CA SER A 22 12.17 9.08 3.58
C SER A 22 12.10 9.63 5.01
N PHE A 23 11.53 8.86 5.94
CA PHE A 23 11.48 9.24 7.35
C PHE A 23 12.87 9.22 8.02
N ILE A 24 13.69 8.22 7.71
CA ILE A 24 15.08 8.14 8.19
C ILE A 24 15.89 9.34 7.68
N ILE A 25 15.75 9.69 6.39
CA ILE A 25 16.42 10.87 5.81
C ILE A 25 15.96 12.16 6.51
N PHE A 26 14.67 12.28 6.83
CA PHE A 26 14.18 13.40 7.61
C PHE A 26 14.84 13.47 8.99
N ILE A 27 14.96 12.35 9.72
CA ILE A 27 15.64 12.33 11.02
C ILE A 27 17.11 12.75 10.90
N ALA A 28 17.79 12.30 9.85
CA ALA A 28 19.21 12.58 9.66
C ALA A 28 19.51 14.01 9.18
N ALA A 29 18.64 14.61 8.38
CA ALA A 29 18.90 15.89 7.71
C ALA A 29 17.98 17.04 8.15
N ASP A 30 16.93 16.77 8.95
CA ASP A 30 15.86 17.69 9.37
C ASP A 30 15.14 18.43 8.21
N ILE A 31 15.25 17.91 6.99
CA ILE A 31 14.63 18.49 5.80
C ILE A 31 13.14 18.12 5.77
N LYS A 32 12.27 19.10 6.08
CA LYS A 32 10.80 18.93 6.13
C LYS A 32 10.16 18.32 4.87
N LEU A 33 10.78 18.50 3.70
CA LEU A 33 10.35 17.89 2.44
C LEU A 33 10.29 16.35 2.54
N TRP A 34 11.27 15.73 3.19
CA TRP A 34 11.34 14.28 3.35
C TRP A 34 10.27 13.76 4.32
N LEU A 35 9.91 14.54 5.34
CA LEU A 35 8.77 14.23 6.21
C LEU A 35 7.45 14.26 5.45
N GLN A 36 7.27 15.22 4.52
CA GLN A 36 6.08 15.26 3.67
C GLN A 36 6.03 14.07 2.71
N ARG A 37 7.17 13.71 2.09
CA ARG A 37 7.28 12.51 1.23
C ARG A 37 6.97 11.23 1.99
N ALA A 38 7.53 11.06 3.20
CA ALA A 38 7.26 9.91 4.06
C ALA A 38 5.77 9.75 4.36
N ARG A 39 5.09 10.86 4.70
CA ARG A 39 3.64 10.88 4.95
C ARG A 39 2.81 10.54 3.71
N ASN A 40 3.15 11.11 2.55
CA ASN A 40 2.45 10.81 1.30
C ASN A 40 2.62 9.35 0.89
N LEU A 41 3.84 8.81 0.96
CA LEU A 41 4.12 7.40 0.66
C LEU A 41 3.36 6.46 1.60
N ARG A 42 3.25 6.81 2.89
CA ARG A 42 2.44 6.06 3.85
C ARG A 42 0.96 6.06 3.49
N ARG A 43 0.40 7.21 3.11
CA ARG A 43 -1.00 7.32 2.66
C ARG A 43 -1.25 6.46 1.42
N LEU A 44 -0.32 6.48 0.45
CA LEU A 44 -0.41 5.63 -0.74
C LEU A 44 -0.30 4.14 -0.39
N ALA A 45 0.59 3.76 0.53
CA ALA A 45 0.67 2.39 1.01
C ALA A 45 -0.67 1.93 1.60
N PHE A 46 -1.29 2.75 2.47
CA PHE A 46 -2.61 2.45 3.00
C PHE A 46 -3.70 2.38 1.92
N ALA A 47 -3.65 3.25 0.91
CA ALA A 47 -4.60 3.20 -0.21
C ALA A 47 -4.47 1.88 -0.99
N VAL A 48 -3.25 1.44 -1.29
CA VAL A 48 -3.00 0.13 -1.95
C VAL A 48 -3.52 -1.02 -1.08
N PHE A 49 -3.30 -0.95 0.23
CA PHE A 49 -3.79 -1.97 1.16
C PHE A 49 -5.32 -2.04 1.22
N MET A 50 -5.99 -0.88 1.30
CA MET A 50 -7.46 -0.82 1.29
C MET A 50 -8.03 -1.31 -0.04
N PHE A 51 -7.41 -0.93 -1.16
CA PHE A 51 -7.79 -1.41 -2.49
C PHE A 51 -7.70 -2.94 -2.57
N TYR A 52 -6.59 -3.51 -2.10
CA TYR A 52 -6.40 -4.95 -2.05
C TYR A 52 -7.52 -5.67 -1.27
N ILE A 53 -7.84 -5.18 -0.06
CA ILE A 53 -8.93 -5.75 0.75
C ILE A 53 -10.26 -5.65 0.02
N ASN A 54 -10.57 -4.49 -0.58
CA ASN A 54 -11.83 -4.29 -1.30
C ASN A 54 -11.99 -5.30 -2.43
N VAL A 55 -10.95 -5.47 -3.26
CA VAL A 55 -10.97 -6.44 -4.37
C VAL A 55 -11.15 -7.87 -3.88
N GLU A 56 -10.50 -8.26 -2.78
CA GLU A 56 -10.64 -9.62 -2.22
C GLU A 56 -12.06 -9.87 -1.69
N ILE A 57 -12.70 -8.86 -1.07
CA ILE A 57 -14.10 -8.94 -0.60
C ILE A 57 -15.05 -9.07 -1.79
N TRP A 58 -14.97 -8.17 -2.77
CA TRP A 58 -15.86 -8.19 -3.94
C TRP A 58 -15.74 -9.48 -4.75
N ARG A 59 -14.52 -10.02 -4.85
CA ARG A 59 -14.31 -11.33 -5.46
C ARG A 59 -15.05 -12.43 -4.71
N ARG A 60 -14.99 -12.47 -3.37
CA ARG A 60 -15.74 -13.46 -2.58
C ARG A 60 -17.24 -13.30 -2.77
N VAL A 61 -17.74 -12.07 -2.79
CA VAL A 61 -19.15 -11.77 -3.07
C VAL A 61 -19.56 -12.30 -4.45
N ALA A 62 -18.79 -12.01 -5.50
CA ALA A 62 -19.07 -12.51 -6.85
C ALA A 62 -19.06 -14.04 -6.92
N LEU A 63 -18.11 -14.70 -6.24
CA LEU A 63 -18.05 -16.17 -6.19
C LEU A 63 -19.27 -16.78 -5.48
N ILE A 64 -19.76 -16.13 -4.42
CA ILE A 64 -20.98 -16.57 -3.73
C ILE A 64 -22.17 -16.43 -4.68
N ILE A 65 -22.34 -15.29 -5.34
CA ILE A 65 -23.48 -15.05 -6.25
C ILE A 65 -23.49 -16.02 -7.43
N ILE A 66 -22.33 -16.34 -8.01
CA ILE A 66 -22.25 -17.22 -9.19
C ILE A 66 -22.48 -18.70 -8.84
N ASN A 67 -22.07 -19.14 -7.65
CA ASN A 67 -22.21 -20.53 -7.21
C ASN A 67 -23.46 -20.79 -6.37
N TRP A 68 -24.37 -19.81 -6.28
CA TRP A 68 -25.66 -19.94 -5.61
C TRP A 68 -26.75 -20.21 -6.65
#